data_AF-X1P1L9-F1
#
_entry.id   AF-X1P1L9-F1
#
_cell.length_a   1.000
_cell.length_b   1.000
_cell.length_c   1.000
_cell.angle_alpha   90.00
_cell.angle_beta   90.00
_cell.angle_gamma   90.00
#
_symmetry.space_group_name_H-M   'P 1'
#
loop_
_entity.id
_entity.type
_entity.pdbx_description
1 polymer ?
#
loop_
_entity_poly.entity_id
_entity_poly.type
_entity_poly.pdbx_seq_one_letter_code
_entity_poly.pdbx_strand_id
1 'polypeptide(L)'
;KEGAAVEDFMRPDRIIIGATDHAVKEKMAHLYSPFMRRSNRILFMDPLSAEMTKYAANTMLATRISFMNEISVLCEKVGADIEQVRQGLGSDSRIGRSFLFPGVGFGGSCLPKDIRALIHTGSEHGVEMAIAKSVQQVNINAQGRFAKRI
;
A
#
# COMPACT_ATOMS: atom_id res chain seq x y z
N LYS A 1 6.88 -8.76 -0.83
CA LYS A 1 7.01 -8.26 0.57
C LYS A 1 8.28 -8.87 1.14
N GLU A 2 9.00 -8.15 2.01
CA GLU A 2 10.16 -8.73 2.72
C GLU A 2 9.68 -9.97 3.51
N GLY A 3 10.45 -11.07 3.46
CA GLY A 3 10.09 -12.36 4.07
C GLY A 3 9.24 -13.32 3.21
N ALA A 4 8.64 -12.87 2.11
CA ALA A 4 7.85 -13.70 1.19
C ALA A 4 8.18 -13.46 -0.29
N ALA A 5 9.37 -12.90 -0.57
CA ALA A 5 9.71 -12.36 -1.89
C ALA A 5 9.70 -13.40 -3.02
N VAL A 6 10.18 -14.63 -2.77
CA VAL A 6 10.19 -15.70 -3.77
C VAL A 6 8.76 -16.09 -4.13
N GLU A 7 7.88 -16.29 -3.15
CA GLU A 7 6.48 -16.66 -3.43
C GLU A 7 5.72 -15.52 -4.12
N ASP A 8 5.87 -14.29 -3.63
CA ASP A 8 5.24 -13.10 -4.25
C ASP A 8 5.69 -12.91 -5.71
N PHE A 9 6.94 -13.23 -6.03
CA PHE A 9 7.46 -13.16 -7.40
C PHE A 9 6.96 -14.31 -8.28
N MET A 10 6.93 -15.54 -7.74
CA MET A 10 6.51 -16.73 -8.48
C MET A 10 4.98 -16.80 -8.69
N ARG A 11 4.19 -16.15 -7.81
CA ARG A 11 2.73 -16.15 -7.84
C ARG A 11 2.15 -14.74 -7.62
N PRO A 12 2.43 -13.78 -8.51
CA PRO A 12 1.96 -12.42 -8.31
C PRO A 12 0.45 -12.33 -8.50
N ASP A 13 -0.20 -11.45 -7.75
CA ASP A 13 -1.62 -11.10 -7.98
C ASP A 13 -1.83 -10.49 -9.38
N ARG A 14 -0.84 -9.69 -9.83
CA ARG A 14 -0.77 -9.01 -11.11
C ARG A 14 0.66 -8.54 -11.40
N ILE A 15 0.98 -8.36 -12.68
CA ILE A 15 2.24 -7.76 -13.14
C ILE A 15 1.90 -6.47 -13.87
N ILE A 16 2.51 -5.35 -13.48
CA ILE A 16 2.29 -4.04 -14.10
C ILE A 16 3.52 -3.69 -14.93
N ILE A 17 3.33 -3.35 -16.19
CA ILE A 17 4.41 -3.06 -17.13
C ILE A 17 4.13 -1.73 -17.85
N GLY A 18 5.02 -0.77 -17.65
CA GLY A 18 5.01 0.51 -18.37
C GLY A 18 5.73 0.39 -19.71
N ALA A 19 4.98 0.38 -20.81
CA ALA A 19 5.53 0.32 -22.16
C ALA A 19 4.55 0.92 -23.17
N THR A 20 5.04 1.72 -24.10
CA THR A 20 4.27 2.26 -25.23
C THR A 20 4.51 1.48 -26.52
N ASP A 21 5.75 1.06 -26.76
CA ASP A 21 6.16 0.31 -27.94
C ASP A 21 5.58 -1.13 -27.99
N HIS A 22 5.03 -1.51 -29.14
CA HIS A 22 4.39 -2.82 -29.31
C HIS A 22 5.39 -3.98 -29.21
N ALA A 23 6.57 -3.86 -29.83
CA ALA A 23 7.57 -4.91 -29.81
C ALA A 23 8.13 -5.12 -28.39
N VAL A 24 8.24 -4.05 -27.59
CA VAL A 24 8.57 -4.16 -26.16
C VAL A 24 7.48 -4.89 -25.39
N LYS A 25 6.20 -4.57 -25.61
CA LYS A 25 5.07 -5.27 -24.95
C LYS A 25 5.09 -6.77 -25.25
N GLU A 26 5.29 -7.17 -26.51
CA GLU A 26 5.37 -8.57 -26.91
C GLU A 26 6.54 -9.30 -26.23
N LYS A 27 7.73 -8.69 -26.23
CA LYS A 27 8.91 -9.25 -25.56
C LYS A 27 8.67 -9.46 -24.06
N MET A 28 8.06 -8.46 -23.40
CA MET A 28 7.76 -8.54 -21.97
C MET A 28 6.67 -9.58 -21.66
N ALA A 29 5.64 -9.68 -22.51
CA ALA A 29 4.61 -10.71 -22.38
C ALA A 29 5.21 -12.12 -22.52
N HIS A 30 6.12 -12.32 -23.48
CA HIS A 30 6.83 -13.59 -23.66
C HIS A 30 7.70 -13.92 -22.44
N LEU A 31 8.47 -12.94 -21.94
CA LEU A 31 9.32 -13.09 -20.76
C LEU A 31 8.52 -13.55 -19.52
N TYR A 32 7.34 -12.96 -19.29
CA TYR A 32 6.50 -13.28 -18.12
C TYR A 32 5.52 -14.44 -18.35
N SER A 33 5.39 -14.94 -19.57
CA SER A 33 4.48 -16.05 -19.90
C SER A 33 4.63 -17.30 -19.01
N PRO A 34 5.84 -17.70 -18.54
CA PRO A 34 5.99 -18.87 -17.68
C PRO A 34 5.26 -18.74 -16.34
N PHE A 35 5.06 -17.51 -15.85
CA PHE A 35 4.39 -17.20 -14.59
C PHE A 35 2.87 -17.04 -14.73
N MET A 36 2.36 -16.93 -15.97
CA MET A 36 0.97 -16.58 -16.30
C MET A 36 0.12 -17.78 -16.77
N ARG A 37 0.56 -19.02 -16.54
CA ARG A 37 -0.06 -20.27 -17.07
C ARG A 37 -1.56 -20.47 -16.76
N ARG A 38 -2.09 -19.83 -15.70
CA ARG A 38 -3.50 -20.00 -15.28
C ARG A 38 -4.40 -18.82 -15.66
N SER A 39 -3.84 -17.63 -15.80
CA SER A 39 -4.57 -16.42 -16.20
C SER A 39 -3.57 -15.33 -16.60
N ASN A 40 -3.88 -14.59 -17.67
CA ASN A 40 -3.11 -13.43 -18.04
C ASN A 40 -3.39 -12.30 -17.03
N ARG A 41 -2.41 -12.02 -16.17
CA ARG A 41 -2.48 -10.99 -15.12
C ARG A 41 -1.53 -9.83 -15.39
N ILE A 42 -1.08 -9.69 -16.64
CA ILE A 42 -0.23 -8.58 -17.07
C ILE A 42 -1.12 -7.39 -17.42
N LEU A 43 -0.79 -6.24 -16.84
CA LEU A 43 -1.42 -4.95 -17.12
C LEU A 43 -0.40 -4.04 -17.79
N PHE A 44 -0.59 -3.81 -19.09
CA PHE A 44 0.21 -2.83 -19.83
C PHE A 44 -0.41 -1.43 -19.71
N MET A 45 0.43 -0.44 -19.47
CA MET A 45 0.09 0.98 -19.41
C MET A 45 1.29 1.82 -19.87
N ASP A 46 1.16 3.14 -19.94
CA ASP A 46 2.32 4.00 -20.19
C ASP A 46 3.27 4.01 -18.97
N PRO A 47 4.57 4.31 -19.18
CA PRO A 47 5.57 4.31 -18.10
C PRO A 47 5.20 5.15 -16.88
N LEU A 48 4.68 6.37 -17.08
CA LEU A 48 4.35 7.28 -15.98
C LEU A 48 3.20 6.73 -15.14
N SER A 49 2.17 6.15 -15.77
CA SER A 49 1.09 5.47 -15.07
C SER A 49 1.57 4.26 -14.27
N ALA A 50 2.53 3.49 -14.79
CA ALA A 50 3.10 2.34 -14.09
C ALA A 50 3.88 2.77 -12.83
N GLU A 51 4.70 3.81 -12.95
CA GLU A 51 5.44 4.40 -11.83
C GLU A 51 4.49 4.94 -10.77
N MET A 52 3.50 5.74 -11.18
CA MET A 52 2.50 6.31 -10.27
C MET A 52 1.71 5.22 -9.55
N THR A 53 1.37 4.12 -10.24
CA THR A 53 0.66 3.00 -9.64
C THR A 53 1.44 2.40 -8.46
N LYS A 54 2.77 2.37 -8.52
CA LYS A 54 3.60 1.89 -7.41
C LYS A 54 3.49 2.78 -6.17
N TYR A 55 3.58 4.09 -6.35
CA TYR A 55 3.43 5.05 -5.26
C TYR A 55 2.01 5.05 -4.67
N ALA A 56 0.99 5.04 -5.53
CA ALA A 56 -0.41 5.01 -5.11
C ALA A 56 -0.76 3.73 -4.34
N ALA A 57 -0.31 2.56 -4.81
CA ALA A 57 -0.56 1.29 -4.13
C ALA A 57 0.07 1.25 -2.73
N ASN A 58 1.32 1.66 -2.59
CA ASN A 58 2.00 1.69 -1.29
C ASN A 58 1.36 2.72 -0.34
N THR A 59 0.96 3.88 -0.86
CA THR A 59 0.26 4.90 -0.07
C THR A 59 -1.11 4.41 0.39
N MET A 60 -1.85 3.69 -0.45
CA MET A 60 -3.14 3.09 -0.06
C MET A 60 -2.98 2.06 1.06
N LEU A 61 -1.97 1.17 0.96
CA LEU A 61 -1.69 0.19 2.02
C LEU A 61 -1.34 0.88 3.35
N ALA A 62 -0.50 1.92 3.30
CA ALA A 62 -0.16 2.71 4.48
C ALA A 62 -1.36 3.48 5.05
N THR A 63 -2.25 3.98 4.18
CA THR A 63 -3.48 4.67 4.57
C THR A 63 -4.36 3.76 5.40
N ARG A 64 -4.55 2.50 4.97
CA ARG A 64 -5.36 1.52 5.71
C ARG A 64 -4.81 1.25 7.11
N ILE A 65 -3.48 1.11 7.23
CA ILE A 65 -2.82 0.91 8.53
C ILE A 65 -3.00 2.14 9.42
N SER A 66 -2.68 3.34 8.91
CA SER A 66 -2.82 4.58 9.68
C SER A 66 -4.26 4.83 10.10
N PHE A 67 -5.22 4.59 9.22
CA PHE A 67 -6.65 4.70 9.54
C PHE A 67 -7.02 3.77 10.70
N MET A 68 -6.64 2.48 10.64
CA MET A 68 -6.93 1.55 11.73
C MET A 68 -6.20 1.89 13.03
N ASN A 69 -4.99 2.44 12.95
CA ASN A 69 -4.30 2.96 14.13
C ASN A 69 -5.07 4.11 14.78
N GLU A 70 -5.61 5.04 13.99
CA GLU A 70 -6.40 6.16 14.49
C GLU A 70 -7.72 5.69 15.13
N ILE A 71 -8.42 4.76 14.48
CA ILE A 71 -9.64 4.15 15.03
C ILE A 71 -9.34 3.39 16.33
N SER A 72 -8.20 2.70 16.43
CA SER A 72 -7.78 2.03 17.67
C SER A 72 -7.68 3.00 18.86
N VAL A 73 -7.14 4.20 18.64
CA VAL A 73 -7.10 5.26 19.66
C VAL A 73 -8.49 5.63 20.15
N LEU A 74 -9.43 5.76 19.22
CA LEU A 74 -10.79 6.13 19.55
C LEU A 74 -11.47 5.01 20.32
N CYS A 75 -11.32 3.76 19.87
CA CYS A 75 -11.80 2.57 20.55
C CYS A 75 -11.33 2.50 22.01
N GLU A 76 -10.04 2.77 22.28
CA GLU A 76 -9.50 2.85 23.65
C GLU A 76 -10.21 3.91 24.51
N LYS A 77 -10.61 5.05 23.94
CA LYS A 77 -11.25 6.16 24.66
C LYS A 77 -12.74 5.94 24.91
N VAL A 78 -13.43 5.27 23.99
CA VAL A 78 -14.89 5.07 24.06
C VAL A 78 -15.27 3.70 24.63
N GLY A 79 -14.29 2.83 24.91
CA GLY A 79 -14.51 1.47 25.41
C GLY A 79 -14.97 0.46 24.36
N ALA A 80 -14.65 0.69 23.08
CA ALA A 80 -14.94 -0.23 21.99
C ALA A 80 -13.77 -1.20 21.73
N ASP A 81 -14.07 -2.38 21.18
CA ASP A 81 -13.06 -3.38 20.79
C ASP A 81 -12.65 -3.19 19.32
N ILE A 82 -11.38 -2.84 19.10
CA ILE A 82 -10.83 -2.62 17.76
C ILE A 82 -10.81 -3.88 16.88
N GLU A 83 -10.71 -5.07 17.47
CA GLU A 83 -10.70 -6.32 16.73
C GLU A 83 -12.09 -6.64 16.18
N GLN A 84 -13.15 -6.36 16.97
CA GLN A 84 -14.53 -6.44 16.51
C GLN A 84 -14.81 -5.43 15.39
N VAL A 85 -14.33 -4.19 15.53
CA VAL A 85 -14.45 -3.17 14.47
C VAL A 85 -13.72 -3.60 13.20
N ARG A 86 -12.52 -4.15 13.31
CA ARG A 86 -11.74 -4.67 12.18
C ARG A 86 -12.47 -5.80 11.44
N GLN A 87 -13.08 -6.74 12.17
CA GLN A 87 -13.86 -7.84 11.58
C GLN A 87 -15.11 -7.31 10.88
N GLY A 88 -15.85 -6.40 11.51
CA GLY A 88 -17.02 -5.75 10.92
C GLY A 88 -16.66 -5.02 9.62
N LEU A 89 -15.64 -4.17 9.65
CA LEU A 89 -15.19 -3.40 8.49
C LEU A 89 -14.66 -4.30 7.36
N GLY A 90 -13.83 -5.28 7.71
CA GLY A 90 -13.21 -6.18 6.72
C GLY A 90 -14.17 -7.21 6.12
N SER A 91 -15.38 -7.36 6.67
CA SER A 91 -16.43 -8.21 6.09
C SER A 91 -17.03 -7.61 4.80
N ASP A 92 -16.95 -6.28 4.64
CA ASP A 92 -17.34 -5.61 3.41
C ASP A 92 -16.32 -5.88 2.30
N SER A 93 -16.77 -6.55 1.24
CA SER A 93 -15.95 -6.91 0.08
C SER A 93 -15.29 -5.72 -0.63
N ARG A 94 -15.86 -4.51 -0.52
CA ARG A 94 -15.29 -3.27 -1.09
C ARG A 94 -14.06 -2.81 -0.32
N ILE A 95 -13.95 -3.19 0.95
CA ILE A 95 -12.83 -2.84 1.84
C ILE A 95 -11.84 -4.00 1.92
N GLY A 96 -12.32 -5.22 2.11
CA GLY A 96 -11.51 -6.43 2.28
C GLY A 96 -10.76 -6.48 3.61
N ARG A 97 -10.25 -7.67 3.94
CA ARG A 97 -9.68 -7.97 5.28
C ARG A 97 -8.20 -7.61 5.45
N SER A 98 -7.47 -7.45 4.36
CA SER A 98 -6.01 -7.28 4.38
C SER A 98 -5.59 -5.88 4.83
N PHE A 99 -4.43 -5.76 5.49
CA PHE A 99 -3.85 -4.47 5.90
C PHE A 99 -4.75 -3.61 6.81
N LEU A 100 -5.61 -4.25 7.63
CA LEU A 100 -6.46 -3.56 8.63
C LEU A 100 -5.99 -3.79 10.08
N PHE A 101 -4.77 -4.27 10.29
CA PHE A 101 -4.27 -4.55 11.64
C PHE A 101 -3.69 -3.28 12.26
N PRO A 102 -4.28 -2.76 13.34
CA PRO A 102 -3.68 -1.67 14.10
C PRO A 102 -2.42 -2.17 14.85
N GLY A 103 -1.54 -1.25 15.21
CA GLY A 103 -0.31 -1.56 15.95
C GLY A 103 0.55 -0.33 16.21
N VAL A 104 1.86 -0.52 16.33
CA VAL A 104 2.84 0.54 16.65
C VAL A 104 3.13 1.50 15.49
N GLY A 105 2.42 1.36 14.37
CA GLY A 105 2.75 1.99 13.09
C GLY A 105 3.48 1.06 12.13
N PHE A 106 3.50 1.43 10.86
CA PHE A 106 4.28 0.75 9.83
C PHE A 106 5.73 1.25 9.80
N GLY A 107 6.62 0.35 9.38
CA GLY A 107 8.04 0.63 9.18
C GLY A 107 8.55 0.01 7.88
N GLY A 108 9.80 -0.43 7.89
CA GLY A 108 10.47 -1.02 6.73
C GLY A 108 10.96 0.02 5.72
N SER A 109 11.66 -0.48 4.69
CA SER A 109 12.29 0.36 3.68
C SER A 109 11.26 1.03 2.76
N CYS A 110 10.17 0.33 2.42
CA CYS A 110 9.31 0.68 1.28
C CYS A 110 8.23 1.72 1.59
N LEU A 111 7.40 1.52 2.63
CA LEU A 111 6.24 2.41 2.85
C LEU A 111 6.68 3.83 3.23
N PRO A 112 7.58 4.06 4.21
CA PRO A 112 7.96 5.40 4.61
C PRO A 112 8.65 6.19 3.48
N LYS A 113 9.49 5.53 2.67
CA LYS A 113 10.20 6.21 1.58
C LYS A 113 9.25 6.60 0.44
N ASP A 114 8.34 5.71 0.06
CA ASP A 114 7.46 5.94 -1.09
C ASP A 114 6.41 7.01 -0.78
N ILE A 115 5.91 7.07 0.46
CA ILE A 115 4.99 8.14 0.88
C ILE A 115 5.69 9.50 0.86
N ARG A 116 6.92 9.59 1.39
CA ARG A 116 7.71 10.84 1.35
C ARG A 116 7.99 11.29 -0.09
N ALA A 117 8.38 10.35 -0.95
CA ALA A 117 8.59 10.63 -2.37
C ALA A 117 7.31 11.16 -3.02
N LEU A 118 6.15 10.52 -2.80
CA LEU A 118 4.88 10.98 -3.35
C LEU A 118 4.49 12.39 -2.87
N ILE A 119 4.66 12.68 -1.57
CA ILE A 119 4.42 14.02 -1.02
C ILE A 119 5.34 15.06 -1.68
N HIS A 120 6.62 14.73 -1.82
CA HIS A 120 7.60 15.60 -2.46
C HIS A 120 7.25 15.87 -3.92
N THR A 121 7.00 14.82 -4.71
CA THR A 121 6.61 14.93 -6.12
C THR A 121 5.34 15.77 -6.30
N GLY A 122 4.33 15.58 -5.44
CA GLY A 122 3.14 16.42 -5.46
C GLY A 122 3.48 17.89 -5.21
N SER A 123 4.31 18.17 -4.20
CA SER A 123 4.75 19.53 -3.88
C SER A 123 5.52 20.20 -5.02
N GLU A 124 6.38 19.48 -5.73
CA GLU A 124 7.13 20.00 -6.89
C GLU A 124 6.21 20.42 -8.03
N HIS A 125 5.02 19.82 -8.12
CA HIS A 125 4.01 20.10 -9.14
C HIS A 125 2.85 20.97 -8.61
N GLY A 126 2.98 21.56 -7.42
CA GLY A 126 1.94 22.42 -6.83
C GLY A 126 0.68 21.68 -6.38
N VAL A 127 0.75 20.35 -6.18
CA VAL A 127 -0.37 19.51 -5.73
C VAL A 127 -0.12 19.06 -4.29
N GLU A 128 -1.01 19.47 -3.38
CA GLU A 128 -0.93 19.02 -2.01
C GLU A 128 -1.45 17.59 -1.82
N MET A 129 -0.55 16.70 -1.40
CA MET A 129 -0.88 15.32 -1.04
C MET A 129 -1.39 15.22 0.41
N ALA A 130 -2.53 15.86 0.71
CA ALA A 130 -3.07 15.99 2.07
C ALA A 130 -3.24 14.64 2.78
N ILE A 131 -3.82 13.64 2.11
CA ILE A 131 -4.01 12.30 2.67
C ILE A 131 -2.66 11.65 3.00
N ALA A 132 -1.69 11.71 2.09
CA ALA A 132 -0.37 11.10 2.31
C ALA A 132 0.37 11.76 3.50
N LYS A 133 0.28 13.09 3.63
CA LYS A 133 0.82 13.83 4.78
C LYS A 133 0.16 13.39 6.09
N SER A 134 -1.17 13.29 6.13
CA SER A 134 -1.89 12.80 7.31
C SER A 134 -1.49 11.38 7.69
N VAL A 135 -1.37 10.48 6.70
CA VAL A 135 -0.94 9.10 6.91
C VAL A 135 0.45 9.03 7.53
N GLN A 136 1.40 9.84 7.04
CA GLN A 136 2.73 9.95 7.61
C GLN A 136 2.69 10.44 9.06
N GLN A 137 1.91 11.49 9.34
CA GLN A 137 1.81 12.07 10.68
C GLN A 137 1.17 11.10 11.68
N VAL A 138 0.09 10.41 11.30
CA VAL A 138 -0.56 9.39 12.14
C VAL A 138 0.42 8.26 12.46
N ASN A 139 1.25 7.85 11.49
CA ASN A 139 2.25 6.82 11.72
C ASN A 139 3.31 7.24 12.75
N ILE A 140 3.82 8.48 12.66
CA ILE A 140 4.75 9.05 13.63
C ILE A 140 4.11 9.11 15.03
N ASN A 141 2.84 9.53 15.11
CA ASN A 141 2.11 9.60 16.37
C ASN A 141 1.90 8.21 17.00
N ALA A 142 1.63 7.18 16.19
CA ALA A 142 1.48 5.80 16.67
C ALA A 142 2.79 5.28 17.29
N GLN A 143 3.92 5.49 16.61
CA GLN A 143 5.26 5.13 17.10
C GLN A 143 5.60 5.88 18.40
N GLY A 144 5.36 7.19 18.42
CA GLY A 144 5.62 8.02 19.60
C GLY A 144 4.74 7.66 20.81
N ARG A 145 3.50 7.20 20.59
CA ARG A 145 2.65 6.70 21.68
C ARG A 145 3.18 5.42 22.28
N PHE A 146 3.61 4.48 21.45
CA PHE A 146 4.17 3.23 21.94
C PHE A 146 5.40 3.49 22.83
N ALA A 147 6.30 4.38 22.39
CA ALA A 147 7.47 4.78 23.17
C ALA A 147 7.12 5.42 24.53
N LYS A 148 5.96 6.07 24.67
CA LYS A 148 5.49 6.67 25.94
C LYS A 148 4.82 5.67 26.90
N ARG A 149 4.47 4.47 26.42
CA ARG A 149 3.82 3.42 27.23
C ARG A 149 4.82 2.44 27.84
N ILE A 150 6.09 2.52 27.43
CA ILE A 150 7.23 1.84 28.03
C ILE A 150 7.82 2.77 29.09
#